data_AF-A0A7S7NWU0-F1
#
_entry.id   AF-A0A7S7NWU0-F1
#
_cell.length_a   1.000
_cell.length_b   1.000
_cell.length_c   1.000
_cell.angle_alpha   90.00
_cell.angle_beta   90.00
_cell.angle_gamma   90.00
#
_symmetry.space_group_name_H-M   'P 1'
#
loop_
_entity.id
_entity.type
_entity.pdbx_description
1 polymer ?
#
loop_
_entity_poly.entity_id
_entity_poly.type
_entity_poly.pdbx_seq_one_letter_code
_entity_poly.pdbx_strand_id
1 'polypeptide(L)'
;MKPAVESAPLQPPVLQWYEDLDPLAVQREAAMFYGLFLRGHSPEQLRRDIEIPKSTFEKWLSHPHYDGEFRENIKRVYHFRRQVLAVFDELVDQERLKARLQ
;
A
#
# COMPACT_ATOMS: atom_id res chain seq x y z
N MET A 1 26.03 41.74 -5.06
CA MET A 1 26.14 40.51 -4.24
C MET A 1 24.86 39.70 -4.43
N LYS A 2 24.95 38.49 -5.02
CA LYS A 2 23.82 37.56 -5.14
C LYS A 2 23.72 36.76 -3.82
N PRO A 3 22.52 36.50 -3.26
CA PRO A 3 22.42 35.54 -2.17
C PRO A 3 22.59 34.13 -2.74
N ALA A 4 23.44 33.34 -2.09
CA ALA A 4 23.58 31.92 -2.37
C ALA A 4 22.28 31.22 -1.92
N VAL A 5 21.61 30.56 -2.86
CA VAL A 5 20.55 29.60 -2.53
C VAL A 5 21.24 28.42 -1.87
N GLU A 6 21.06 28.33 -0.56
CA GLU A 6 21.44 27.19 0.25
C GLU A 6 20.73 25.95 -0.31
N SER A 7 21.50 25.05 -0.91
CA SER A 7 21.06 23.76 -1.41
C SER A 7 20.64 22.91 -0.21
N ALA A 8 19.34 22.96 0.11
CA ALA A 8 18.74 22.07 1.10
C ALA A 8 19.09 20.61 0.72
N PRO A 9 19.58 19.79 1.67
CA PRO A 9 19.77 18.37 1.40
C PRO A 9 18.41 17.78 1.00
N LEU A 10 18.39 17.03 -0.10
CA LEU A 10 17.24 16.20 -0.48
C LEU A 10 17.08 15.12 0.61
N GLN A 11 16.49 15.49 1.74
CA GLN A 11 16.02 14.51 2.71
C GLN A 11 14.98 13.69 1.97
N PRO A 12 15.13 12.35 1.87
CA PRO A 12 14.04 11.52 1.40
C PRO A 12 12.82 11.86 2.25
N PRO A 13 11.60 11.89 1.67
CA PRO A 13 10.41 12.19 2.45
C PRO A 13 10.40 11.26 3.65
N VAL A 14 10.50 11.85 4.85
CA VAL A 14 10.29 11.14 6.10
C VAL A 14 8.86 10.65 6.06
N LEU A 15 8.68 9.41 5.62
CA LEU A 15 7.42 8.69 5.69
C LEU A 15 7.19 8.33 7.16
N GLN A 16 6.90 9.34 7.99
CA GLN A 16 6.53 9.22 9.41
C GLN A 16 5.23 8.42 9.66
N TRP A 17 4.69 7.71 8.66
CA TRP A 17 3.34 7.15 8.67
C TRP A 17 3.27 5.63 8.97
N TYR A 18 4.29 5.02 9.55
CA TYR A 18 4.33 3.56 9.77
C TYR A 18 4.93 3.15 11.12
N GLU A 19 4.77 3.95 12.17
CA GLU A 19 5.30 3.55 13.48
C GLU A 19 4.62 2.32 14.06
N ASP A 20 3.39 1.96 13.65
CA ASP A 20 2.85 0.63 13.90
C ASP A 20 1.87 0.26 12.81
N LEU A 21 1.99 -0.93 12.22
CA LEU A 21 0.98 -1.53 11.33
C LEU A 21 -0.25 -1.87 12.17
N ASP A 22 -0.98 -0.84 12.61
CA ASP A 22 -2.21 -0.97 13.36
C ASP A 22 -3.15 -1.89 12.57
N PRO A 23 -3.58 -3.03 13.12
CA PRO A 23 -4.58 -3.88 12.48
C PRO A 23 -5.81 -3.09 12.03
N LEU A 24 -6.15 -2.00 12.74
CA LEU A 24 -7.23 -1.10 12.37
C LEU A 24 -6.93 -0.29 11.09
N ALA A 25 -5.68 0.06 10.81
CA ALA A 25 -5.29 0.74 9.57
C ALA A 25 -5.49 -0.19 8.36
N VAL A 26 -5.09 -1.46 8.49
CA VAL A 26 -5.33 -2.48 7.45
C VAL A 26 -6.83 -2.61 7.19
N GLN A 27 -7.63 -2.74 8.26
CA GLN A 27 -9.09 -2.87 8.16
C GLN A 27 -9.74 -1.64 7.53
N ARG A 28 -9.32 -0.43 7.92
CA ARG A 28 -9.84 0.84 7.37
C ARG A 28 -9.56 0.93 5.87
N GLU A 29 -8.34 0.62 5.45
CA GLU A 29 -7.99 0.71 4.04
C GLU A 29 -8.70 -0.35 3.21
N ALA A 30 -8.78 -1.59 3.70
CA ALA A 30 -9.57 -2.63 3.04
C ALA A 30 -11.06 -2.25 2.93
N ALA A 31 -11.64 -1.66 3.99
CA ALA A 31 -13.01 -1.19 3.99
C ALA A 31 -13.25 -0.05 2.97
N MET A 32 -12.27 0.83 2.77
CA MET A 32 -12.32 1.87 1.73
C MET A 32 -12.42 1.26 0.33
N PHE A 33 -11.54 0.31 -0.01
CA PHE A 33 -11.59 -0.40 -1.29
C PHE A 33 -12.85 -1.25 -1.44
N TYR A 34 -13.29 -1.92 -0.37
CA TYR A 34 -14.54 -2.67 -0.35
C TYR A 34 -15.75 -1.76 -0.62
N GLY A 35 -15.77 -0.55 -0.08
CA GLY A 35 -16.78 0.44 -0.39
C GLY A 35 -16.81 0.85 -1.88
N LEU A 36 -15.67 0.82 -2.59
CA LEU A 36 -15.65 1.01 -4.05
C LEU A 36 -16.22 -0.20 -4.78
N PHE A 37 -15.86 -1.41 -4.35
CA PHE A 37 -16.42 -2.66 -4.88
C PHE A 37 -17.95 -2.67 -4.80
N LEU A 38 -18.53 -2.31 -3.65
CA LEU A 38 -19.98 -2.22 -3.46
C LEU A 38 -20.66 -1.19 -4.38
N ARG A 39 -19.93 -0.20 -4.88
CA ARG A 39 -20.42 0.80 -5.85
C ARG A 39 -20.30 0.34 -7.31
N GLY A 40 -19.85 -0.89 -7.55
CA GLY A 40 -19.77 -1.50 -8.88
C GLY A 40 -18.38 -1.45 -9.53
N HIS A 41 -17.33 -1.06 -8.80
CA HIS A 41 -15.96 -1.17 -9.30
C HIS A 41 -15.54 -2.64 -9.41
N SER A 42 -14.77 -2.98 -10.46
CA SER A 42 -14.27 -4.35 -10.64
C SER A 42 -13.28 -4.71 -9.52
N PRO A 43 -13.49 -5.86 -8.85
CA PRO A 43 -12.54 -6.30 -7.83
C PRO A 43 -11.16 -6.62 -8.42
N GLU A 44 -11.07 -7.05 -9.67
CA GLU A 44 -9.80 -7.27 -10.36
C GLU A 44 -9.03 -5.97 -10.58
N GLN A 45 -9.72 -4.86 -10.85
CA GLN A 45 -9.11 -3.53 -10.92
C GLN A 45 -8.62 -3.09 -9.54
N LEU A 46 -9.48 -3.18 -8.52
CA LEU A 46 -9.14 -2.78 -7.16
C LEU A 46 -7.96 -3.58 -6.59
N ARG A 47 -7.87 -4.90 -6.86
CA ARG A 47 -6.71 -5.71 -6.47
C ARG A 47 -5.40 -5.17 -7.02
N ARG A 48 -5.39 -4.75 -8.28
CA ARG A 48 -4.20 -4.16 -8.92
C ARG A 48 -3.86 -2.80 -8.34
N ASP A 49 -4.85 -2.04 -7.91
CA ASP A 49 -4.64 -0.74 -7.28
C ASP A 49 -4.11 -0.88 -5.83
N ILE A 50 -4.45 -1.99 -5.15
CA ILE A 50 -3.94 -2.31 -3.81
C ILE A 50 -2.56 -2.96 -3.87
N GLU A 51 -2.33 -3.86 -4.83
CA GLU A 51 -1.13 -4.68 -4.91
C GLU A 51 0.11 -3.85 -5.28
N ILE A 52 1.22 -4.12 -4.59
CA ILE A 52 2.56 -3.81 -5.12
C ILE A 52 3.07 -5.09 -5.78
N PRO A 53 3.27 -5.12 -7.11
CA PRO A 53 3.76 -6.31 -7.78
C PRO A 53 5.09 -6.78 -7.21
N LYS A 54 5.25 -8.08 -7.00
CA LYS A 54 6.50 -8.67 -6.47
C LYS A 54 7.73 -8.24 -7.26
N SER A 55 7.61 -8.15 -8.59
CA SER A 55 8.71 -7.69 -9.46
C SER A 55 9.10 -6.23 -9.20
N THR A 56 8.13 -5.37 -8.88
CA THR A 56 8.37 -3.97 -8.49
C THR A 56 9.07 -3.91 -7.14
N PHE A 57 8.59 -4.69 -6.18
CA PHE A 57 9.21 -4.80 -4.85
C PHE A 57 10.67 -5.28 -4.92
N GLU A 58 10.94 -6.34 -5.69
CA GLU A 58 12.30 -6.87 -5.90
C GLU A 58 13.22 -5.86 -6.57
N LYS A 59 12.72 -5.14 -7.59
CA LYS A 59 13.47 -4.05 -8.24
C LYS A 59 13.89 -2.99 -7.22
N TRP A 60 12.98 -2.55 -6.35
CA TRP A 60 13.28 -1.56 -5.32
C TRP A 60 14.32 -2.07 -4.31
N LEU A 61 14.27 -3.34 -3.92
CA LEU A 61 15.25 -3.93 -3.00
C LEU A 61 16.63 -4.13 -3.63
N SER A 62 16.70 -4.39 -4.93
CA SER A 62 17.96 -4.60 -5.65
C SER A 62 18.69 -3.30 -6.03
N HIS A 63 18.02 -2.15 -5.96
CA HIS A 63 18.56 -0.91 -6.49
C HIS A 63 19.71 -0.38 -5.59
N PRO A 64 20.89 -0.05 -6.14
CA PRO A 64 22.06 0.36 -5.33
C PRO A 64 21.84 1.63 -4.50
N HIS A 65 20.99 2.55 -4.98
CA HIS A 65 20.69 3.81 -4.31
C HIS A 65 19.52 3.75 -3.31
N TYR A 66 18.92 2.57 -3.15
CA TYR A 66 17.80 2.34 -2.25
C TYR A 66 18.31 1.47 -1.12
N ASP A 67 18.86 2.07 -0.07
CA ASP A 67 19.51 1.40 1.04
C ASP A 67 18.92 1.82 2.41
N GLY A 68 19.45 1.22 3.48
CA GLY A 68 19.11 1.54 4.87
C GLY A 68 17.61 1.66 5.14
N GLU A 69 17.21 2.83 5.63
CA GLU A 69 15.84 3.17 6.02
C GLU A 69 14.82 3.00 4.89
N PHE A 70 15.22 3.30 3.64
CA PHE A 70 14.34 3.17 2.50
C PHE A 70 13.92 1.71 2.27
N ARG A 71 14.86 0.76 2.36
CA ARG A 71 14.54 -0.67 2.20
C ARG A 71 13.57 -1.15 3.27
N GLU A 72 13.79 -0.73 4.52
CA GLU A 72 12.91 -1.10 5.63
C GLU A 72 11.51 -0.49 5.46
N ASN A 73 11.42 0.76 4.99
CA ASN A 73 10.16 1.39 4.62
C ASN A 73 9.43 0.63 3.51
N ILE A 74 10.12 0.27 2.42
CA ILE A 74 9.51 -0.46 1.31
C ILE A 74 9.03 -1.85 1.75
N LYS A 75 9.78 -2.56 2.61
CA LYS A 75 9.31 -3.82 3.21
C LYS A 75 8.02 -3.62 3.99
N ARG A 76 7.95 -2.61 4.86
CA ARG A 76 6.74 -2.30 5.64
C ARG A 76 5.54 -2.01 4.74
N VAL A 77 5.70 -1.13 3.76
CA VAL A 77 4.64 -0.80 2.80
C VAL A 77 4.18 -2.04 2.03
N TYR A 78 5.13 -2.86 1.56
CA TYR A 78 4.81 -4.09 0.84
C TYR A 78 4.00 -5.08 1.71
N HIS A 79 4.41 -5.28 2.97
CA HIS A 79 3.67 -6.12 3.90
C HIS A 79 2.27 -5.58 4.20
N PHE A 80 2.16 -4.28 4.44
CA PHE A 80 0.89 -3.61 4.66
C PHE A 80 -0.07 -3.80 3.48
N ARG A 81 0.38 -3.55 2.25
CA ARG A 81 -0.43 -3.71 1.03
C ARG A 81 -0.91 -5.14 0.85
N ARG A 82 -0.07 -6.13 1.17
CA ARG A 82 -0.48 -7.54 1.14
C ARG A 82 -1.54 -7.87 2.19
N GLN A 83 -1.45 -7.28 3.38
CA GLN A 83 -2.48 -7.46 4.42
C GLN A 83 -3.80 -6.82 4.02
N VAL A 84 -3.78 -5.60 3.48
CA VAL A 84 -4.97 -4.91 2.95
C VAL A 84 -5.61 -5.74 1.84
N LEU A 85 -4.81 -6.25 0.90
CA LEU A 85 -5.30 -7.08 -0.20
C LEU A 85 -6.01 -8.34 0.32
N ALA A 86 -5.42 -9.03 1.30
CA ALA A 86 -6.01 -10.24 1.86
C ALA A 86 -7.37 -9.97 2.54
N VAL A 87 -7.48 -8.89 3.33
CA VAL A 87 -8.75 -8.51 3.97
C VAL A 87 -9.78 -8.10 2.91
N PHE A 88 -9.37 -7.35 1.89
CA PHE A 88 -10.25 -6.98 0.79
C PHE A 88 -10.79 -8.22 0.05
N ASP A 89 -9.94 -9.19 -0.25
CA ASP A 89 -10.34 -10.44 -0.90
C ASP A 89 -11.36 -11.22 -0.08
N GLU A 90 -11.15 -11.34 1.23
CA GLU A 90 -12.11 -11.99 2.14
C GLU A 90 -13.48 -11.30 2.12
N LEU A 91 -13.51 -9.96 2.19
CA LEU A 91 -14.75 -9.18 2.14
C LEU A 91 -15.51 -9.39 0.82
N VAL A 92 -14.79 -9.39 -0.31
CA VAL A 92 -15.38 -9.64 -1.64
C VAL A 92 -15.94 -11.06 -1.73
N ASP A 93 -15.22 -12.05 -1.24
CA ASP A 93 -15.65 -13.46 -1.26
C ASP A 93 -16.89 -13.67 -0.39
N GLN A 94 -16.93 -13.08 0.80
CA GLN A 94 -18.10 -13.09 1.68
C GLN A 94 -19.32 -12.46 1.01
N GLU A 95 -19.16 -11.32 0.33
CA GLU A 95 -20.26 -10.65 -0.35
C GLU A 95 -20.79 -11.45 -1.54
N ARG A 96 -19.88 -12.04 -2.33
CA ARG A 96 -20.26 -12.94 -3.43
C ARG A 96 -20.97 -14.19 -2.93
N LEU A 97 -20.57 -14.73 -1.78
CA LEU A 97 -21.25 -15.86 -1.16
C LEU A 97 -22.67 -15.48 -0.73
N LYS A 98 -22.85 -14.34 -0.05
CA LYS A 98 -24.17 -13.83 0.35
C LYS A 98 -25.09 -13.64 -0.85
N ALA A 99 -24.60 -13.03 -1.93
CA ALA A 99 -25.36 -12.81 -3.15
C ALA A 99 -25.79 -14.10 -3.86
N ARG A 100 -25.13 -15.23 -3.61
CA ARG A 100 -25.51 -16.55 -4.17
C ARG A 100 -26.53 -17.30 -3.32
N LEU A 101 -26.66 -16.92 -2.05
CA LEU A 101 -27.60 -17.53 -1.10
C LEU A 101 -28.94 -16.80 -1.04
N GLN A 102 -29.04 -15.62 -1.65
CA GLN A 102 -30.27 -14.83 -1.84
C GLN A 102 -30.93 -15.17 -3.16
#